data_AF-A0A0C9X4Z3-F1
#
_entry.id   AF-A0A0C9X4Z3-F1
#
_cell.length_a   1.000
_cell.length_b   1.000
_cell.length_c   1.000
_cell.angle_alpha   90.00
_cell.angle_beta   90.00
_cell.angle_gamma   90.00
#
_symmetry.space_group_name_H-M   'P 1'
#
loop_
_entity.id
_entity.type
_entity.pdbx_description
1 polymer ?
#
loop_
_entity_poly.entity_id
_entity_poly.type
_entity_poly.pdbx_seq_one_letter_code
_entity_poly.pdbx_strand_id
1 'polypeptide(L)'
;MPGNRRHIPKPVKEQLVYMSTRMRSSGIAHVTGISHRTVNRVLHPSRTTGSVIRVPYQAGRPRLLNALDASFLEGLHQENYTST
;
A
#
# COMPACT_ATOMS: atom_id res chain seq x y z
N MET A 1 -17.03 6.17 -12.88
CA MET A 1 -15.92 7.13 -13.00
C MET A 1 -14.62 6.43 -12.61
N PRO A 2 -13.71 6.10 -13.55
CA PRO A 2 -12.37 5.63 -13.18
C PRO A 2 -11.71 6.72 -12.30
N GLY A 3 -11.40 6.37 -11.06
CA GLY A 3 -11.02 7.34 -10.04
C GLY A 3 -9.69 8.01 -10.38
N ASN A 4 -9.59 9.31 -10.11
CA ASN A 4 -8.37 10.14 -10.24
C ASN A 4 -7.31 9.77 -9.18
N ARG A 5 -6.96 8.47 -9.08
CA ARG A 5 -5.96 7.91 -8.18
C ARG A 5 -4.67 7.68 -8.97
N ARG A 6 -3.94 8.76 -9.22
CA ARG A 6 -2.62 8.68 -9.85
C ARG A 6 -1.57 8.28 -8.81
N HIS A 7 -0.76 7.27 -9.12
CA HIS A 7 0.37 6.91 -8.27
C HIS A 7 1.38 8.06 -8.28
N ILE A 8 1.81 8.48 -7.08
CA ILE A 8 2.92 9.43 -6.92
C ILE A 8 4.19 8.62 -6.66
N PRO A 9 5.22 8.74 -7.53
CA PRO A 9 6.49 8.04 -7.34
C PRO A 9 7.13 8.36 -6.00
N LYS A 10 7.85 7.40 -5.41
CA LYS A 10 8.62 7.57 -4.17
C LYS A 10 9.47 8.86 -4.12
N PRO A 11 10.31 9.18 -5.14
CA PRO A 11 11.19 10.35 -5.06
C PRO A 11 10.42 11.66 -4.91
N VAL A 12 9.25 11.78 -5.53
CA VAL A 12 8.38 12.96 -5.37
C VAL A 12 7.90 13.07 -3.93
N LYS A 13 7.55 11.94 -3.30
CA LYS A 13 7.12 11.95 -1.90
C LYS A 13 8.28 12.30 -0.95
N GLU A 14 9.49 11.81 -1.22
CA GLU A 14 10.70 12.14 -0.46
C GLU A 14 11.03 13.64 -0.58
N GLN A 15 10.87 14.22 -1.78
CA GLN A 15 11.00 15.66 -1.99
C GLN A 15 9.99 16.46 -1.14
N LEU A 16 8.73 16.02 -1.06
CA LEU A 16 7.72 16.68 -0.21
C LEU A 16 8.12 16.64 1.28
N VAL A 17 8.69 15.52 1.73
CA VAL A 17 9.20 15.39 3.11
C VAL A 17 10.38 16.34 3.33
N TYR A 18 11.33 16.40 2.40
CA TYR A 18 12.46 17.33 2.47
C TYR A 18 11.97 18.78 2.54
N MET A 19 11.03 19.20 1.69
CA MET A 19 10.45 20.55 1.72
C MET A 19 9.79 20.86 3.07
N SER A 20 9.18 19.87 3.72
CA SER A 20 8.52 20.05 5.03
C SER A 20 9.46 20.39 6.18
N THR A 21 10.78 20.21 6.00
CA THR A 21 11.79 20.65 6.98
C THR A 21 11.88 22.17 7.08
N ARG A 22 11.47 22.90 6.03
CA ARG A 22 11.60 24.37 5.94
C ARG A 22 10.28 25.07 5.60
N MET A 23 9.26 24.33 5.18
CA MET A 23 8.00 24.88 4.68
C MET A 23 6.78 24.24 5.33
N ARG A 24 5.73 25.04 5.55
CA ARG A 24 4.41 24.53 5.94
C ARG A 24 3.76 23.80 4.77
N SER A 25 2.88 22.84 5.07
CA SER A 25 2.17 22.02 4.09
C SER A 25 1.38 22.84 3.05
N SER A 26 0.83 24.00 3.43
CA SER A 26 0.15 24.92 2.53
C SER A 26 1.09 25.53 1.49
N GLY A 27 2.29 25.94 1.91
CA GLY A 27 3.32 26.46 1.01
C GLY A 27 3.84 25.39 0.05
N ILE A 28 4.01 24.16 0.54
CA ILE A 28 4.39 23.02 -0.31
C ILE A 28 3.32 22.75 -1.37
N ALA A 29 2.04 22.76 -0.98
CA ALA A 29 0.93 22.58 -1.91
C ALA A 29 0.90 23.66 -3.01
N HIS A 30 1.14 24.91 -2.63
CA HIS A 30 1.21 26.03 -3.57
C HIS A 30 2.38 25.87 -4.57
N VAL A 31 3.58 25.55 -4.08
CA VAL A 31 4.79 25.44 -4.93
C VAL A 31 4.75 24.21 -5.84
N THR A 32 4.22 23.09 -5.36
CA THR A 32 4.24 21.82 -6.12
C THR A 32 2.98 21.59 -6.95
N GLY A 33 1.94 22.40 -6.76
CA GLY A 33 0.61 22.18 -7.37
C GLY A 33 -0.12 20.93 -6.85
N ILE A 34 0.45 20.23 -5.87
CA ILE A 34 -0.13 19.04 -5.27
C ILE A 34 -1.18 19.46 -4.23
N SER A 35 -2.33 18.79 -4.22
CA SER A 35 -3.38 19.11 -3.26
C SER A 35 -2.87 19.07 -1.81
N HIS A 36 -3.31 20.03 -0.99
CA HIS A 36 -2.93 20.11 0.42
C HIS A 36 -3.22 18.80 1.18
N ARG A 37 -4.32 18.13 0.84
CA ARG A 37 -4.69 16.82 1.39
C ARG A 37 -3.65 15.74 1.05
N THR A 38 -3.14 15.73 -0.17
CA THR A 38 -2.12 14.77 -0.61
C THR A 38 -0.80 15.04 0.09
N VAL A 39 -0.39 16.31 0.25
CA VAL A 39 0.80 16.68 1.02
C VAL A 39 0.69 16.14 2.45
N ASN A 40 -0.42 16.39 3.14
CA ASN A 40 -0.62 15.89 4.51
C ASN A 40 -0.62 14.37 4.61
N ARG A 41 -1.19 13.67 3.62
CA ARG A 41 -1.16 12.20 3.54
C ARG A 41 0.26 11.64 3.36
N VAL A 42 1.14 12.35 2.67
CA VAL A 42 2.54 11.95 2.49
C VAL A 42 3.37 12.24 3.75
N LEU A 43 3.15 13.39 4.37
CA LEU A 43 3.89 13.80 5.57
C LEU A 43 3.52 12.98 6.81
N HIS A 44 2.28 12.50 6.91
CA HIS A 44 1.82 11.77 8.09
C HIS A 44 2.62 10.48 8.35
N PRO A 45 2.78 9.55 7.38
CA PRO A 45 3.67 8.39 7.53
C PRO A 45 5.09 8.78 7.93
N SER A 46 5.70 9.75 7.27
CA SER A 46 7.06 10.19 7.55
C SER A 46 7.23 10.68 9.00
N ARG A 47 6.25 11.41 9.55
CA ARG A 47 6.28 11.86 10.96
C ARG A 47 6.09 10.72 11.95
N THR A 48 5.30 9.70 11.59
CA THR A 48 4.97 8.59 12.48
C THR A 48 5.98 7.45 12.45
N THR A 49 6.57 7.15 11.29
CA THR A 49 7.41 5.97 11.06
C THR A 49 8.77 6.29 10.45
N GLY A 50 9.05 7.55 10.09
CA GLY A 50 10.24 7.94 9.35
C GLY A 50 10.22 7.57 7.86
N SER A 51 9.25 6.75 7.42
CA SER A 51 9.15 6.28 6.03
C SER A 51 8.06 7.01 5.25
N VAL A 52 8.36 7.31 3.98
CA VAL A 52 7.43 7.91 3.04
C VAL A 52 6.57 6.87 2.30
N ILE A 53 6.98 5.60 2.38
CA ILE A 53 6.22 4.45 1.88
C ILE A 53 5.66 3.69 3.07
N ARG A 54 4.34 3.48 3.07
CA ARG A 54 3.71 2.53 3.97
C ARG A 54 3.86 1.14 3.37
N VAL A 55 4.90 0.43 3.78
CA VAL A 55 5.03 -1.01 3.48
C VAL A 55 4.11 -1.75 4.46
N PRO A 56 3.14 -2.54 3.97
CA PRO A 56 2.32 -3.35 4.85
C PRO A 56 3.21 -4.41 5.52
N TYR A 57 3.02 -4.64 6.82
CA TYR A 57 3.77 -5.65 7.58
C TYR A 57 3.66 -7.05 6.96
N GLN A 58 2.48 -7.38 6.43
CA GLN A 58 2.24 -8.55 5.58
C GLN A 58 1.55 -8.10 4.30
N ALA A 59 2.07 -8.57 3.16
CA ALA A 59 1.43 -8.34 1.87
C ALA A 59 0.19 -9.23 1.75
N GLY A 60 -0.98 -8.61 1.66
CA GLY A 60 -2.26 -9.32 1.62
C GLY A 60 -2.68 -9.89 2.98
N ARG A 61 -3.85 -10.52 3.00
CA ARG A 61 -4.34 -11.29 4.15
C ARG A 61 -3.85 -12.73 3.98
N PRO A 62 -3.19 -13.35 4.99
CA PRO A 62 -2.87 -14.76 4.91
C PRO A 62 -4.17 -15.55 4.68
N ARG A 63 -4.23 -16.25 3.54
CA ARG A 63 -5.31 -17.19 3.25
C ARG A 63 -4.98 -18.45 4.01
N LEU A 64 -5.47 -18.55 5.24
CA LEU A 64 -5.44 -19.82 5.97
C LEU A 64 -6.29 -20.81 5.18
N LEU A 65 -5.73 -22.00 4.91
CA LEU A 65 -6.47 -23.10 4.31
C LEU A 65 -7.65 -23.43 5.24
N ASN A 66 -8.87 -23.19 4.77
CA ASN A 66 -10.04 -23.49 5.58
C ASN A 66 -10.38 -24.99 5.46
N ALA A 67 -11.26 -25.49 6.32
CA ALA A 67 -11.63 -26.91 6.33
C ALA A 67 -12.24 -27.39 4.99
N LEU A 68 -12.96 -26.52 4.27
CA LEU A 68 -13.49 -26.84 2.94
C LEU A 68 -12.36 -26.94 1.90
N ASP A 69 -11.41 -26.01 1.93
CA ASP A 69 -10.23 -26.05 1.05
C ASP A 69 -9.42 -27.33 1.29
N ALA A 70 -9.24 -27.73 2.56
CA ALA A 70 -8.56 -28.97 2.92
C ALA A 70 -9.32 -30.21 2.41
N SER A 71 -10.63 -30.28 2.64
CA SER A 71 -11.46 -31.41 2.18
C SER A 71 -11.51 -31.54 0.66
N PHE A 72 -11.50 -30.41 -0.06
CA PHE A 72 -11.48 -30.38 -1.52
C PHE A 72 -10.14 -30.91 -2.05
N LEU A 73 -9.02 -30.50 -1.45
CA LEU A 73 -7.69 -30.97 -1.83
C LEU A 73 -7.50 -32.46 -1.51
N GLU A 74 -8.01 -32.94 -0.38
CA GLU A 74 -8.00 -34.37 -0.04
C GLU A 74 -8.78 -35.21 -1.06
N GLY A 75 -9.96 -34.75 -1.49
CA GLY A 75 -10.75 -35.42 -2.52
C GLY A 75 -9.99 -35.55 -3.86
N LEU A 76 -9.31 -34.49 -4.29
CA LEU A 76 -8.50 -34.49 -5.50
C LEU A 76 -7.30 -35.47 -5.42
N HIS A 77 -6.69 -35.61 -4.25
CA HIS A 77 -5.61 -36.59 -4.08
C HIS A 77 -6.15 -38.02 -4.18
N GLN A 78 -7.32 -38.31 -3.64
CA GLN A 78 -7.88 -39.66 -3.59
C GLN A 78 -8.34 -40.19 -4.96
N GLU A 79 -8.82 -39.32 -5.86
CA GLU A 79 -9.19 -39.67 -7.24
C GLU A 79 -7.97 -40.05 -8.11
N ASN A 80 -6.80 -39.48 -7.83
CA ASN A 80 -5.56 -39.76 -8.58
C ASN A 80 -4.97 -41.15 -8.28
N TYR A 81 -5.23 -41.71 -7.09
CA TYR A 81 -4.75 -43.05 -6.71
C TYR A 81 -5.69 -44.17 -7.12
N THR A 82 -6.92 -43.86 -7.56
CA THR A 82 -7.95 -44.84 -7.92
C THR A 82 -8.09 -45.05 -9.44
N SER A 83 -7.27 -44.38 -10.25
CA SER A 83 -7.28 -44.44 -11.72
C SER A 83 -6.13 -45.27 -12.32
N THR A 84 -5.69 -46.34 -11.65
CA THR A 84 -4.74 -47.35 -12.18
C THR A 84 -5.36 -48.73 -12.06
#